data_AF-A0A957YXG6-F1
#
_entry.id   AF-A0A957YXG6-F1
#
_cell.length_a   1.000
_cell.length_b   1.000
_cell.length_c   1.000
_cell.angle_alpha   90.00
_cell.angle_beta   90.00
_cell.angle_gamma   90.00
#
_symmetry.space_group_name_H-M   'P 1'
#
loop_
_entity.id
_entity.type
_entity.pdbx_description
1 polymer ?
#
loop_
_entity_poly.entity_id
_entity_poly.type
_entity_poly.pdbx_seq_one_letter_code
_entity_poly.pdbx_strand_id
1 'polypeptide(L)'
;TLATGTGKTYIAFQICWRLWTIRWNIQGAYRRPRILFLADRNVLVDDPKDKMFVDFGDARHKIEGGQVIKSREMYFAIYQSLAKDERRPGLFREYDRDFFDLIIVDECHRGSSRDDSNWREILDYFSPAYQLGMTATPLRDDNRDTYAYFGNPLYTYSLAQGIEDGFLAPYRVHRVISEPDAAGWRPYAGQTDRHGRVIPDDEYHTKDFEKVVALRARTEAFARHLTDFLKRTNRFDKTIIFCVDQDHADEMRAALTKLNPDLMQQFPDYICRVTSDEGQIGRGHLSRFQDLETTTPVILTTSKLLTTGVDAPTCKNVVIAQVINSMSEFKQIIGRGTRV
;
A
#
# COMPACT_ATOMS: atom_id res chain seq x y z
N THR A 1 -11.21 -11.10 7.97
CA THR A 1 -10.49 -9.83 8.19
C THR A 1 -9.26 -10.08 9.02
N LEU A 2 -8.08 -9.68 8.53
CA LEU A 2 -6.78 -9.97 9.16
C LEU A 2 -5.93 -8.71 9.17
N ALA A 3 -5.51 -8.25 10.35
CA ALA A 3 -4.69 -7.04 10.46
C ALA A 3 -3.46 -7.07 9.53
N THR A 4 -3.08 -5.90 9.02
CA THR A 4 -1.83 -5.77 8.26
C THR A 4 -0.70 -6.31 9.11
N GLY A 5 0.00 -7.31 8.60
CA GLY A 5 1.09 -7.91 9.34
C GLY A 5 0.89 -9.40 9.67
N THR A 6 -0.35 -9.90 9.65
CA THR A 6 -0.66 -11.19 10.27
C THR A 6 -0.74 -12.35 9.27
N GLY A 7 0.04 -12.29 8.19
CA GLY A 7 0.17 -13.42 7.25
C GLY A 7 -1.01 -13.64 6.30
N LYS A 8 -1.77 -12.60 5.92
CA LYS A 8 -2.88 -12.71 4.96
C LYS A 8 -2.52 -13.45 3.66
N THR A 9 -1.43 -13.05 3.01
CA THR A 9 -0.94 -13.71 1.78
C THR A 9 -0.54 -15.16 2.03
N TYR A 10 0.04 -15.46 3.19
CA TYR A 10 0.42 -16.82 3.58
C TYR A 10 -0.82 -17.71 3.77
N ILE A 11 -1.87 -17.20 4.39
CA ILE A 11 -3.15 -17.91 4.53
C ILE A 11 -3.75 -18.17 3.14
N ALA A 12 -3.74 -17.19 2.23
CA ALA A 12 -4.19 -17.37 0.86
C ALA A 12 -3.41 -18.49 0.16
N PHE A 13 -2.09 -18.50 0.26
CA PHE A 13 -1.23 -19.57 -0.25
C PHE A 13 -1.62 -20.93 0.31
N GLN A 14 -1.75 -21.06 1.63
CA GLN A 14 -2.10 -22.33 2.28
C GLN A 14 -3.47 -22.86 1.85
N ILE A 15 -4.46 -21.99 1.68
CA ILE A 15 -5.78 -22.35 1.15
C ILE A 15 -5.65 -22.87 -0.28
N CYS A 16 -4.99 -22.10 -1.16
CA CYS A 16 -4.76 -22.51 -2.54
C CYS A 16 -4.04 -23.85 -2.61
N TRP A 17 -2.94 -23.99 -1.88
CA TRP A 17 -2.08 -25.17 -1.89
C TRP A 17 -2.83 -26.42 -1.44
N ARG A 18 -3.58 -26.31 -0.34
CA ARG A 18 -4.37 -27.44 0.17
C ARG A 18 -5.45 -27.87 -0.82
N LEU A 19 -6.22 -26.94 -1.39
CA LEU A 19 -7.27 -27.27 -2.35
C LEU A 19 -6.69 -27.84 -3.65
N TRP A 20 -5.54 -27.30 -4.09
CA TRP A 20 -4.85 -27.74 -5.29
C TRP A 20 -4.25 -29.14 -5.16
N THR A 21 -3.60 -29.43 -4.04
CA THR A 21 -3.00 -30.75 -3.76
C THR A 21 -4.04 -31.86 -3.65
N ILE A 22 -5.20 -31.59 -3.02
CA ILE A 22 -6.30 -32.57 -2.91
C ILE A 22 -7.18 -32.65 -4.17
N ARG A 23 -6.86 -31.90 -5.23
CA ARG A 23 -7.64 -31.83 -6.49
C ARG A 23 -9.10 -31.42 -6.28
N TRP A 24 -9.36 -30.58 -5.27
CA TRP A 24 -10.69 -30.03 -5.06
C TRP A 24 -11.07 -29.16 -6.27
N ASN A 25 -12.32 -29.22 -6.72
CA ASN A 25 -12.90 -28.35 -7.74
C ASN A 25 -14.43 -28.41 -7.65
N ILE A 26 -15.11 -27.42 -8.23
CA ILE A 26 -16.56 -27.24 -8.07
C ILE A 26 -17.34 -28.43 -8.67
N GLN A 27 -16.86 -28.98 -9.78
CA GLN A 27 -17.55 -30.06 -10.49
C GLN A 27 -17.21 -31.45 -9.93
N GLY A 28 -16.33 -31.58 -8.93
CA GLY A 28 -15.89 -32.86 -8.39
C GLY A 28 -15.15 -33.75 -9.41
N ALA A 29 -14.65 -33.17 -10.49
CA ALA A 29 -13.92 -33.89 -11.53
C ALA A 29 -12.50 -34.27 -11.07
N TYR A 30 -11.85 -35.23 -11.71
CA TYR A 30 -10.45 -35.58 -11.40
C TYR A 30 -9.46 -34.59 -12.03
N ARG A 31 -9.54 -33.31 -11.65
CA ARG A 31 -8.64 -32.23 -12.08
C ARG A 31 -8.28 -31.33 -10.90
N ARG A 32 -7.19 -30.60 -11.03
CA ARG A 32 -6.85 -29.53 -10.08
C ARG A 32 -7.82 -28.34 -10.24
N PRO A 33 -8.04 -27.56 -9.17
CA PRO A 33 -8.82 -26.34 -9.26
C PRO A 33 -8.07 -25.31 -10.12
N ARG A 34 -8.85 -24.50 -10.85
CA ARG A 34 -8.36 -23.26 -11.46
C ARG A 34 -8.64 -22.13 -10.49
N ILE A 35 -7.60 -21.55 -9.93
CA ILE A 35 -7.69 -20.53 -8.87
C ILE A 35 -7.23 -19.19 -9.44
N LEU A 36 -7.96 -18.12 -9.14
CA LEU A 36 -7.59 -16.74 -9.46
C LEU A 36 -7.28 -15.96 -8.19
N PHE A 37 -6.08 -15.39 -8.11
CA PHE A 37 -5.68 -14.42 -7.08
C PHE A 37 -5.76 -13.01 -7.65
N LEU A 38 -6.67 -12.19 -7.11
CA LEU A 38 -6.89 -10.80 -7.50
C LEU A 38 -6.33 -9.85 -6.46
N ALA A 39 -5.67 -8.80 -6.92
CA ALA A 39 -5.28 -7.68 -6.07
C ALA A 39 -5.37 -6.34 -6.81
N ASP A 40 -5.21 -5.24 -6.08
CA ASP A 40 -5.34 -3.88 -6.62
C ASP A 40 -4.09 -3.39 -7.38
N ARG A 41 -2.90 -3.91 -7.04
CA ARG A 41 -1.63 -3.39 -7.56
C ARG A 41 -0.68 -4.50 -7.99
N ASN A 42 0.16 -4.20 -8.99
CA ASN A 42 1.16 -5.15 -9.50
C ASN A 42 2.05 -5.73 -8.40
N VAL A 43 2.52 -4.91 -7.45
CA VAL A 43 3.37 -5.41 -6.34
C VAL A 43 2.64 -6.44 -5.46
N LEU A 44 1.32 -6.31 -5.29
CA LEU A 44 0.51 -7.26 -4.51
C LEU A 44 0.22 -8.56 -5.29
N VAL A 45 0.57 -8.61 -6.57
CA VAL A 45 0.48 -9.80 -7.43
C VAL A 45 1.85 -10.41 -7.65
N ASP A 46 2.82 -9.61 -8.10
CA ASP A 46 4.15 -10.04 -8.51
C ASP A 46 4.93 -10.62 -7.32
N ASP A 47 4.92 -9.93 -6.17
CA ASP A 47 5.67 -10.37 -4.98
C ASP A 47 5.15 -11.71 -4.41
N PRO A 48 3.83 -11.91 -4.17
CA PRO A 48 3.32 -13.21 -3.79
C PRO A 48 3.56 -14.28 -4.85
N LYS A 49 3.31 -13.97 -6.13
CA LYS A 49 3.49 -14.92 -7.24
C LYS A 49 4.91 -15.45 -7.25
N ASP A 50 5.91 -14.58 -7.21
CA ASP A 50 7.31 -14.94 -7.46
C ASP A 50 8.04 -15.49 -6.24
N LYS A 51 7.61 -15.12 -5.02
CA LYS A 51 8.23 -15.60 -3.79
C LYS A 51 7.42 -16.72 -3.14
N MET A 52 6.19 -16.41 -2.74
CA MET A 52 5.41 -17.29 -1.86
C MET A 52 4.71 -18.43 -2.61
N PHE A 53 4.24 -18.17 -3.83
CA PHE A 53 3.56 -19.18 -4.64
C PHE A 53 4.51 -19.98 -5.53
N VAL A 54 5.83 -19.88 -5.31
CA VAL A 54 6.85 -20.54 -6.15
C VAL A 54 6.65 -22.05 -6.30
N ASP A 55 6.13 -22.70 -5.26
CA ASP A 55 5.87 -24.14 -5.21
C ASP A 55 4.79 -24.60 -6.20
N PHE A 56 3.96 -23.69 -6.73
CA PHE A 56 3.04 -24.01 -7.83
C PHE A 56 3.76 -24.21 -9.18
N GLY A 57 5.04 -23.84 -9.28
CA GLY A 57 5.85 -24.04 -10.49
C GLY A 57 5.19 -23.44 -11.74
N ASP A 58 5.13 -24.24 -12.82
CA ASP A 58 4.54 -23.88 -14.11
C ASP A 58 3.00 -23.79 -14.11
N ALA A 59 2.35 -24.11 -12.98
CA ALA A 59 0.92 -23.91 -12.84
C ALA A 59 0.56 -22.43 -12.71
N ARG A 60 1.53 -21.59 -12.32
CA ARG A 60 1.37 -20.14 -12.16
C ARG A 60 1.27 -19.42 -13.50
N HIS A 61 0.40 -18.41 -13.56
CA HIS A 61 0.33 -17.48 -14.68
C HIS A 61 -0.20 -16.12 -14.24
N LYS A 62 0.48 -15.06 -14.65
CA LYS A 62 -0.01 -13.70 -14.50
C LYS A 62 -0.77 -13.30 -15.76
N ILE A 63 -2.03 -12.91 -15.61
CA ILE A 63 -2.86 -12.38 -16.70
C ILE A 63 -2.46 -10.92 -16.92
N GLU A 64 -1.75 -10.67 -18.02
CA GLU A 64 -1.32 -9.34 -18.42
C GLU A 64 -1.15 -9.23 -19.94
N GLY A 65 -0.98 -8.01 -20.46
CA GLY A 65 -0.67 -7.79 -21.87
C GLY A 65 -1.78 -8.15 -22.87
N GLY A 66 -2.98 -8.51 -22.40
CA GLY A 66 -4.07 -8.97 -23.27
C GLY A 66 -3.93 -10.39 -23.79
N GLN A 67 -2.97 -11.16 -23.28
CA GLN A 67 -2.82 -12.56 -23.64
C GLN A 67 -3.79 -13.43 -22.83
N VAL A 68 -4.45 -14.36 -23.52
CA VAL A 68 -5.39 -15.31 -22.91
C VAL A 68 -4.70 -16.68 -22.86
N ILE A 69 -4.38 -17.16 -21.67
CA ILE A 69 -3.78 -18.48 -21.46
C ILE A 69 -4.72 -19.32 -20.60
N LYS A 70 -5.30 -20.38 -21.16
CA LYS A 70 -6.29 -21.24 -20.47
C LYS A 70 -5.72 -22.56 -19.94
N SER A 71 -4.43 -22.81 -20.13
CA SER A 71 -3.75 -24.08 -19.81
C SER A 71 -3.12 -24.14 -18.41
N ARG A 72 -3.32 -23.10 -17.59
CA ARG A 72 -2.67 -22.94 -16.28
C ARG A 72 -3.70 -23.20 -15.17
N GLU A 73 -3.25 -23.26 -13.92
CA GLU A 73 -4.12 -23.65 -12.79
C GLU A 73 -4.13 -22.59 -11.68
N MET A 74 -3.05 -21.80 -11.53
CA MET A 74 -2.95 -20.73 -10.54
C MET A 74 -2.74 -19.39 -11.27
N TYR A 75 -3.80 -18.60 -11.32
CA TYR A 75 -3.84 -17.33 -12.03
C TYR A 75 -3.64 -16.16 -11.07
N PHE A 76 -2.94 -15.14 -11.54
CA PHE A 76 -2.79 -13.88 -10.82
C PHE A 76 -3.15 -12.72 -11.73
N ALA A 77 -3.90 -11.75 -11.22
CA ALA A 77 -4.23 -10.56 -11.99
C ALA A 77 -4.47 -9.35 -11.08
N ILE A 78 -4.25 -8.17 -11.65
CA ILE A 78 -4.79 -6.94 -11.07
C ILE A 78 -6.15 -6.63 -11.71
N TYR A 79 -7.05 -5.98 -10.96
CA TYR A 79 -8.39 -5.65 -11.49
C TYR A 79 -8.32 -4.89 -12.82
N GLN A 80 -7.41 -3.92 -12.92
CA GLN A 80 -7.22 -3.11 -14.12
C GLN A 80 -6.82 -3.92 -15.35
N SER A 81 -6.08 -5.01 -15.19
CA SER A 81 -5.68 -5.88 -16.31
C SER A 81 -6.82 -6.74 -16.82
N LEU A 82 -7.82 -7.00 -15.98
CA LEU A 82 -9.00 -7.77 -16.34
C LEU A 82 -10.14 -6.88 -16.83
N ALA A 83 -10.31 -5.72 -16.22
CA ALA A 83 -11.40 -4.79 -16.48
C ALA A 83 -11.48 -4.35 -17.94
N LYS A 84 -12.65 -3.87 -18.33
CA LYS A 84 -12.87 -3.23 -19.63
C LYS A 84 -12.02 -1.97 -19.76
N ASP A 85 -11.50 -1.74 -20.95
CA ASP A 85 -10.86 -0.48 -21.36
C ASP A 85 -11.50 0.01 -22.67
N GLU A 86 -11.11 1.19 -23.16
CA GLU A 86 -11.65 1.76 -24.39
C GLU A 86 -11.44 0.87 -25.63
N ARG A 87 -10.49 -0.07 -25.57
CA ARG A 87 -10.07 -0.92 -26.69
C ARG A 87 -10.56 -2.36 -26.54
N ARG A 88 -11.02 -2.79 -25.37
CA ARG A 88 -11.35 -4.18 -25.06
C ARG A 88 -12.54 -4.28 -24.09
N PRO A 89 -13.51 -5.18 -24.33
CA PRO A 89 -14.70 -5.33 -23.49
C PRO A 89 -14.44 -5.97 -22.10
N GLY A 90 -13.18 -6.13 -21.70
CA GLY A 90 -12.73 -6.77 -20.46
C GLY A 90 -12.13 -8.15 -20.73
N LEU A 91 -10.84 -8.31 -20.44
CA LEU A 91 -10.09 -9.55 -20.67
C LEU A 91 -10.65 -10.75 -19.89
N PHE A 92 -11.34 -10.50 -18.77
CA PHE A 92 -12.01 -11.56 -18.02
C PHE A 92 -13.07 -12.31 -18.83
N ARG A 93 -13.70 -11.66 -19.83
CA ARG A 93 -14.75 -12.26 -20.67
C ARG A 93 -14.21 -13.27 -21.68
N GLU A 94 -12.91 -13.29 -21.90
CA GLU A 94 -12.24 -14.33 -22.71
C GLU A 94 -12.17 -15.67 -21.96
N TYR A 95 -12.37 -15.66 -20.64
CA TYR A 95 -12.52 -16.86 -19.83
C TYR A 95 -14.01 -17.17 -19.65
N ASP A 96 -14.36 -18.45 -19.66
CA ASP A 96 -15.75 -18.89 -19.44
C ASP A 96 -16.21 -18.55 -18.02
N ARG A 97 -17.51 -18.34 -17.81
CA ARG A 97 -18.06 -17.94 -16.49
C ARG A 97 -17.77 -18.95 -15.37
N ASP A 98 -17.65 -20.23 -15.73
CA ASP A 98 -17.34 -21.35 -14.83
C ASP A 98 -15.87 -21.79 -14.93
N PHE A 99 -14.99 -20.93 -15.49
CA PHE A 99 -13.58 -21.23 -15.64
C PHE A 99 -12.89 -21.42 -14.29
N PHE A 100 -13.09 -20.51 -13.34
CA PHE A 100 -12.45 -20.58 -12.03
C PHE A 100 -13.28 -21.38 -11.03
N ASP A 101 -12.60 -22.15 -10.18
CA ASP A 101 -13.19 -22.84 -9.03
C ASP A 101 -13.15 -21.97 -7.76
N LEU A 102 -12.10 -21.16 -7.64
CA LEU A 102 -11.89 -20.28 -6.50
C LEU A 102 -11.30 -18.95 -6.98
N ILE A 103 -11.84 -17.85 -6.45
CA ILE A 103 -11.29 -16.52 -6.60
C ILE A 103 -10.93 -16.00 -5.20
N ILE A 104 -9.65 -15.71 -4.98
CA ILE A 104 -9.17 -15.01 -3.78
C ILE A 104 -9.00 -13.55 -4.13
N VAL A 105 -9.54 -12.68 -3.29
CA VAL A 105 -9.58 -11.24 -3.50
C VAL A 105 -8.83 -10.55 -2.37
N ASP A 106 -7.62 -10.09 -2.65
CA ASP A 106 -6.80 -9.34 -1.69
C ASP A 106 -7.19 -7.86 -1.66
N GLU A 107 -7.15 -7.29 -0.45
CA GLU A 107 -7.61 -5.93 -0.13
C GLU A 107 -9.00 -5.63 -0.72
N CYS A 108 -9.96 -6.53 -0.50
CA CYS A 108 -11.31 -6.47 -1.09
C CYS A 108 -12.13 -5.21 -0.73
N HIS A 109 -11.66 -4.37 0.20
CA HIS A 109 -12.25 -3.06 0.47
C HIS A 109 -11.92 -2.00 -0.58
N ARG A 110 -10.77 -2.10 -1.25
CA ARG A 110 -10.34 -1.10 -2.24
C ARG A 110 -11.20 -1.13 -3.50
N GLY A 111 -11.64 -2.31 -3.92
CA GLY A 111 -12.58 -2.43 -5.03
C GLY A 111 -13.90 -1.70 -4.77
N SER A 112 -14.37 -1.59 -3.53
CA SER A 112 -15.72 -1.05 -3.28
C SER A 112 -15.91 0.46 -3.45
N SER A 113 -14.88 1.21 -3.84
CA SER A 113 -15.02 2.65 -4.09
C SER A 113 -15.97 2.91 -5.27
N ARG A 114 -16.75 4.00 -5.23
CA ARG A 114 -17.82 4.31 -6.22
C ARG A 114 -17.34 4.34 -7.69
N ASP A 115 -16.04 4.51 -7.94
CA ASP A 115 -15.42 4.51 -9.27
C ASP A 115 -15.05 3.10 -9.77
N ASP A 116 -15.09 2.08 -8.92
CA ASP A 116 -14.65 0.71 -9.19
C ASP A 116 -15.84 -0.26 -9.41
N SER A 117 -16.83 0.12 -10.20
CA SER A 117 -17.87 -0.83 -10.69
C SER A 117 -17.31 -2.11 -11.35
N ASN A 118 -16.02 -2.07 -11.72
CA ASN A 118 -15.32 -3.12 -12.47
C ASN A 118 -14.99 -4.39 -11.65
N TRP A 119 -14.65 -4.32 -10.35
CA TRP A 119 -14.33 -5.57 -9.61
C TRP A 119 -15.59 -6.41 -9.39
N ARG A 120 -16.71 -5.75 -9.07
CA ARG A 120 -17.99 -6.42 -8.86
C ARG A 120 -18.46 -7.06 -10.15
N GLU A 121 -18.30 -6.38 -11.28
CA GLU A 121 -18.57 -6.95 -12.61
C GLU A 121 -17.76 -8.23 -12.87
N ILE A 122 -16.46 -8.24 -12.54
CA ILE A 122 -15.59 -9.42 -12.69
C ILE A 122 -16.07 -10.56 -11.79
N LEU A 123 -16.37 -10.28 -10.52
CA LEU A 123 -16.79 -11.30 -9.57
C LEU A 123 -18.20 -11.84 -9.86
N ASP A 124 -19.15 -10.98 -10.25
CA ASP A 124 -20.50 -11.38 -10.65
C ASP A 124 -20.46 -12.26 -11.92
N TYR A 125 -19.56 -11.95 -12.87
CA TYR A 125 -19.35 -12.76 -14.06
C TYR A 125 -18.90 -14.19 -13.73
N PHE A 126 -17.96 -14.34 -12.80
CA PHE A 126 -17.47 -15.63 -12.29
C PHE A 126 -18.25 -16.14 -11.07
N SER A 127 -19.51 -15.75 -10.90
CA SER A 127 -20.34 -16.13 -9.75
C SER A 127 -20.45 -17.63 -9.44
N PRO A 128 -20.33 -18.58 -10.40
CA PRO A 128 -20.24 -20.00 -10.03
C PRO A 128 -19.02 -20.33 -9.17
N ALA A 129 -17.93 -19.56 -9.28
CA ALA A 129 -16.71 -19.76 -8.50
C ALA A 129 -16.93 -19.44 -7.02
N TYR A 130 -16.26 -20.17 -6.12
CA TYR A 130 -16.18 -19.73 -4.72
C TYR A 130 -15.35 -18.45 -4.63
N GLN A 131 -15.77 -17.49 -3.80
CA GLN A 131 -15.12 -16.18 -3.70
C GLN A 131 -14.71 -15.91 -2.25
N LEU A 132 -13.42 -15.70 -2.02
CA LEU A 132 -12.85 -15.44 -0.70
C LEU A 132 -12.25 -14.04 -0.66
N GLY A 133 -12.94 -13.12 0.00
CA GLY A 133 -12.47 -11.76 0.27
C GLY A 133 -11.54 -11.69 1.48
N MET A 134 -10.38 -11.04 1.32
CA MET A 134 -9.44 -10.78 2.40
C MET A 134 -9.19 -9.28 2.54
N THR A 135 -9.29 -8.76 3.76
CA THR A 135 -9.03 -7.34 4.06
C THR A 135 -8.39 -7.16 5.43
N ALA A 136 -7.60 -6.10 5.57
CA ALA A 136 -7.04 -5.66 6.85
C ALA A 136 -7.94 -4.69 7.63
N THR A 137 -9.02 -4.21 7.02
CA THR A 137 -9.90 -3.21 7.62
C THR A 137 -11.23 -3.85 8.05
N PRO A 138 -11.61 -3.77 9.35
CA PRO A 138 -12.94 -4.21 9.79
C PRO A 138 -14.03 -3.32 9.18
N LEU A 139 -15.29 -3.76 9.28
CA LEU A 139 -16.46 -3.03 8.79
C LEU A 139 -16.50 -1.59 9.34
N ARG A 140 -16.71 -0.64 8.43
CA ARG A 140 -16.78 0.81 8.62
C ARG A 140 -17.66 1.42 7.54
N ASP A 141 -17.93 2.71 7.67
CA ASP A 141 -18.76 3.46 6.72
C ASP A 141 -18.15 3.51 5.31
N ASP A 142 -16.83 3.56 5.20
CA ASP A 142 -16.09 3.63 3.94
C ASP A 142 -15.94 2.27 3.22
N ASN A 143 -16.32 1.14 3.84
CA ASN A 143 -16.20 -0.19 3.24
C ASN A 143 -17.46 -1.05 3.40
N ARG A 144 -18.63 -0.44 3.64
CA ARG A 144 -19.91 -1.15 3.82
C ARG A 144 -20.25 -2.04 2.63
N ASP A 145 -19.98 -1.58 1.42
CA ASP A 145 -20.31 -2.29 0.18
C ASP A 145 -19.54 -3.61 0.05
N THR A 146 -18.30 -3.68 0.54
CA THR A 146 -17.52 -4.94 0.58
C THR A 146 -18.17 -5.98 1.49
N TYR A 147 -18.60 -5.58 2.68
CA TYR A 147 -19.27 -6.49 3.61
C TYR A 147 -20.70 -6.82 3.17
N ALA A 148 -21.36 -5.93 2.42
CA ALA A 148 -22.63 -6.22 1.79
C ALA A 148 -22.49 -7.30 0.70
N TYR A 149 -21.37 -7.30 -0.04
CA TYR A 149 -21.08 -8.29 -1.07
C TYR A 149 -20.62 -9.63 -0.49
N PHE A 150 -19.58 -9.64 0.35
CA PHE A 150 -18.98 -10.88 0.90
C PHE A 150 -19.70 -11.42 2.14
N GLY A 151 -20.55 -10.62 2.78
CA GLY A 151 -21.18 -10.94 4.06
C GLY A 151 -20.27 -10.70 5.27
N ASN A 152 -20.68 -11.27 6.41
CA ASN A 152 -19.94 -11.17 7.66
C ASN A 152 -18.60 -11.93 7.58
N PRO A 153 -17.54 -11.44 8.27
CA PRO A 153 -16.24 -12.07 8.21
C PRO A 153 -16.28 -13.46 8.87
N LEU A 154 -15.81 -14.49 8.14
CA LEU A 154 -15.66 -15.85 8.67
C LEU A 154 -14.69 -15.94 9.85
N TYR A 155 -13.69 -15.06 9.86
CA TYR A 155 -12.69 -14.95 10.91
C TYR A 155 -12.17 -13.52 11.00
N THR A 156 -11.91 -13.04 12.22
CA THR A 156 -11.32 -11.72 12.47
C THR A 156 -10.12 -11.85 13.38
N TYR A 157 -8.96 -11.39 12.91
CA TYR A 157 -7.75 -11.28 13.71
C TYR A 157 -7.28 -9.82 13.72
N SER A 158 -7.40 -9.18 14.89
CA SER A 158 -7.26 -7.74 15.02
C SER A 158 -5.81 -7.30 15.28
N LEU A 159 -5.53 -6.01 15.06
CA LEU A 159 -4.23 -5.42 15.40
C LEU A 159 -3.95 -5.53 16.90
N ALA A 160 -4.97 -5.32 17.75
CA ALA A 160 -4.83 -5.42 19.19
C ALA A 160 -4.46 -6.86 19.61
N GLN A 161 -5.15 -7.85 19.06
CA GLN A 161 -4.87 -9.26 19.33
C GLN A 161 -3.48 -9.67 18.80
N GLY A 162 -3.08 -9.21 17.61
CA GLY A 162 -1.74 -9.47 17.08
C GLY A 162 -0.62 -8.88 17.95
N ILE A 163 -0.86 -7.72 18.59
CA ILE A 163 0.09 -7.12 19.55
C ILE A 163 0.12 -7.93 20.85
N GLU A 164 -1.04 -8.32 21.37
CA GLU A 164 -1.16 -9.13 22.59
C GLU A 164 -0.49 -10.50 22.47
N ASP A 165 -0.68 -11.16 21.33
CA ASP A 165 -0.08 -12.46 21.02
C ASP A 165 1.43 -12.36 20.67
N GLY A 166 1.98 -11.15 20.55
CA GLY A 166 3.39 -10.92 20.24
C GLY A 166 3.77 -11.08 18.76
N PHE A 167 2.80 -11.19 17.85
CA PHE A 167 3.04 -11.28 16.41
C PHE A 167 3.15 -9.91 15.71
N LEU A 168 2.72 -8.84 16.37
CA LEU A 168 2.83 -7.46 15.89
C LEU A 168 3.51 -6.57 16.94
N ALA A 169 4.36 -5.66 16.48
CA ALA A 169 5.04 -4.73 17.36
C ALA A 169 4.05 -3.67 17.92
N PRO A 170 4.13 -3.34 19.22
CA PRO A 170 3.38 -2.21 19.78
C PRO A 170 3.94 -0.89 19.25
N TYR A 171 3.11 0.16 19.22
CA TYR A 171 3.51 1.48 18.73
C TYR A 171 3.21 2.59 19.74
N ARG A 172 3.94 3.71 19.60
CA ARG A 172 3.70 4.95 20.36
C ARG A 172 3.34 6.06 19.39
N VAL A 173 2.30 6.84 19.73
CA VAL A 173 1.86 7.97 18.91
C VAL A 173 2.45 9.26 19.48
N HIS A 174 3.29 9.92 18.69
CA HIS A 174 3.86 11.24 19.00
C HIS A 174 3.16 12.31 18.16
N ARG A 175 2.15 12.97 18.74
CA ARG A 175 1.44 14.05 18.04
C ARG A 175 2.27 15.33 18.08
N VAL A 176 2.66 15.82 16.90
CA VAL A 176 3.39 17.08 16.72
C VAL A 176 2.46 18.07 16.05
N ILE A 177 2.30 19.24 16.66
CA ILE A 177 1.54 20.35 16.07
C ILE A 177 2.57 21.41 15.70
N SER A 178 2.69 21.70 14.42
CA SER A 178 3.56 22.78 13.96
C SER A 178 2.93 24.14 14.30
N GLU A 179 3.74 25.19 14.41
CA GLU A 179 3.23 26.55 14.63
C GLU A 179 2.23 26.99 13.53
N PRO A 180 2.47 26.72 12.23
CA PRO A 180 1.45 26.93 11.18
C PRO A 180 0.14 26.15 11.43
N ASP A 181 0.21 24.93 11.96
CA ASP A 181 -0.98 24.13 12.28
C ASP A 181 -1.73 24.67 13.52
N ALA A 182 -1.03 25.33 14.45
CA ALA A 182 -1.61 25.85 15.69
C ALA A 182 -2.20 27.26 15.54
N ALA A 183 -1.47 28.16 14.88
CA ALA A 183 -1.77 29.58 14.81
C ALA A 183 -2.33 30.04 13.46
N GLY A 184 -2.40 29.15 12.46
CA GLY A 184 -2.62 29.54 11.09
C GLY A 184 -1.36 30.14 10.47
N TRP A 185 -1.41 30.37 9.16
CA TRP A 185 -0.30 30.94 8.41
C TRP A 185 -0.81 31.95 7.39
N ARG A 186 -0.10 33.07 7.26
CA ARG A 186 -0.38 34.13 6.28
C ARG A 186 0.89 34.41 5.45
N PRO A 187 0.80 34.50 4.11
CA PRO A 187 1.94 34.80 3.25
C PRO A 187 2.51 36.20 3.48
N TYR A 188 3.79 36.38 3.18
CA TYR A 188 4.35 37.73 3.02
C TYR A 188 4.01 38.29 1.62
N ALA A 189 4.03 39.62 1.49
CA ALA A 189 3.67 40.29 0.24
C ALA A 189 4.54 39.81 -0.94
N GLY A 190 3.90 39.38 -2.02
CA GLY A 190 4.58 38.88 -3.22
C GLY A 190 5.15 37.46 -3.08
N GLN A 191 4.84 36.75 -1.99
CA GLN A 191 5.23 35.35 -1.88
C GLN A 191 4.56 34.53 -2.99
N THR A 192 5.33 33.60 -3.56
CA THR A 192 4.87 32.69 -4.60
C THR A 192 4.79 31.26 -4.11
N ASP A 193 3.88 30.51 -4.70
CA ASP A 193 3.73 29.07 -4.51
C ASP A 193 4.82 28.28 -5.25
N ARG A 194 4.82 26.95 -5.14
CA ARG A 194 5.82 26.07 -5.81
C ARG A 194 5.78 26.14 -7.33
N HIS A 195 4.72 26.69 -7.92
CA HIS A 195 4.56 26.91 -9.36
C HIS A 195 4.80 28.37 -9.76
N GLY A 196 5.33 29.20 -8.85
CA GLY A 196 5.61 30.61 -9.11
C GLY A 196 4.38 31.51 -9.13
N ARG A 197 3.21 31.02 -8.68
CA ARG A 197 1.98 31.82 -8.65
C ARG A 197 1.93 32.63 -7.37
N VAL A 198 1.58 33.91 -7.47
CA VAL A 198 1.42 34.78 -6.29
C VAL A 198 0.28 34.25 -5.43
N ILE A 199 0.54 34.21 -4.13
CA ILE A 199 -0.36 33.65 -3.15
C ILE A 199 -1.34 34.75 -2.73
N PRO A 200 -2.66 34.49 -2.72
CA PRO A 200 -3.63 35.41 -2.16
C PRO A 200 -3.28 35.75 -0.71
N ASP A 201 -3.42 37.02 -0.35
CA ASP A 201 -3.23 37.46 1.04
C ASP A 201 -4.45 37.03 1.88
N ASP A 202 -4.36 35.85 2.47
CA ASP A 202 -5.41 35.22 3.27
C ASP A 202 -4.81 34.44 4.47
N GLU A 203 -5.64 34.10 5.45
CA GLU A 203 -5.27 33.24 6.56
C GLU A 203 -5.57 31.78 6.23
N TYR A 204 -4.53 30.95 6.24
CA TYR A 204 -4.61 29.54 5.87
C TYR A 204 -4.50 28.64 7.11
N HIS A 205 -5.33 27.61 7.17
CA HIS A 205 -5.35 26.60 8.24
C HIS A 205 -5.10 25.18 7.69
N THR A 206 -5.05 24.17 8.57
CA THR A 206 -4.73 22.78 8.23
C THR A 206 -5.50 22.19 7.05
N LYS A 207 -6.77 22.56 6.88
CA LYS A 207 -7.60 22.09 5.75
C LYS A 207 -7.21 22.73 4.41
N ASP A 208 -6.64 23.91 4.45
CA ASP A 208 -6.13 24.62 3.29
C ASP A 208 -4.68 24.25 2.95
N PHE A 209 -4.00 23.51 3.82
CA PHE A 209 -2.59 23.13 3.65
C PHE A 209 -2.34 22.02 2.63
N GLU A 210 -3.38 21.44 2.05
CA GLU A 210 -3.24 20.70 0.78
C GLU A 210 -2.96 21.66 -0.40
N LYS A 211 -3.21 22.96 -0.25
CA LYS A 211 -2.77 23.98 -1.21
C LYS A 211 -1.26 24.19 -1.02
N VAL A 212 -0.54 23.95 -2.12
CA VAL A 212 0.89 24.14 -2.45
C VAL A 212 1.76 24.98 -1.49
N VAL A 213 1.20 26.07 -0.98
CA VAL A 213 1.92 27.17 -0.36
C VAL A 213 2.37 26.89 1.06
N ALA A 214 1.48 26.34 1.90
CA ALA A 214 1.78 26.10 3.31
C ALA A 214 2.56 24.81 3.55
N LEU A 215 2.75 24.00 2.49
CA LEU A 215 3.59 22.82 2.54
C LEU A 215 5.02 23.20 2.90
N ARG A 216 5.63 24.23 2.30
CA ARG A 216 7.07 24.47 2.47
C ARG A 216 7.49 24.81 3.91
N ALA A 217 6.82 25.77 4.56
CA ALA A 217 7.15 26.14 5.94
C ALA A 217 6.90 24.97 6.91
N ARG A 218 5.82 24.23 6.69
CA ARG A 218 5.46 23.03 7.46
C ARG A 218 6.44 21.89 7.23
N THR A 219 6.84 21.63 5.99
CA THR A 219 7.85 20.66 5.56
C THR A 219 9.16 20.93 6.27
N GLU A 220 9.62 22.18 6.29
CA GLU A 220 10.84 22.54 7.00
C GLU A 220 10.72 22.34 8.52
N ALA A 221 9.59 22.72 9.12
CA ALA A 221 9.34 22.51 10.55
C ALA A 221 9.33 21.00 10.91
N PHE A 222 8.66 20.18 10.10
CA PHE A 222 8.64 18.73 10.25
C PHE A 222 10.01 18.10 10.03
N ALA A 223 10.75 18.52 9.01
CA ALA A 223 12.10 18.02 8.74
C ALA A 223 13.07 18.35 9.89
N ARG A 224 12.98 19.57 10.46
CA ARG A 224 13.74 19.97 11.65
C ARG A 224 13.38 19.09 12.85
N HIS A 225 12.09 19.01 13.19
CA HIS A 225 11.64 18.20 14.32
C HIS A 225 12.05 16.73 14.19
N LEU A 226 11.89 16.14 13.00
CA LEU A 226 12.27 14.74 12.74
C LEU A 226 13.79 14.55 12.84
N THR A 227 14.58 15.46 12.29
CA THR A 227 16.04 15.39 12.40
C THR A 227 16.48 15.46 13.88
N ASP A 228 15.90 16.36 14.66
CA ASP A 228 16.21 16.51 16.09
C ASP A 228 15.71 15.31 16.91
N PHE A 229 14.60 14.70 16.53
CA PHE A 229 14.14 13.44 17.11
C PHE A 229 15.16 12.33 16.87
N LEU A 230 15.56 12.09 15.61
CA LEU A 230 16.52 11.04 15.25
C LEU A 230 17.92 11.28 15.87
N LYS A 231 18.36 12.53 16.01
CA LYS A 231 19.60 12.88 16.71
C LYS A 231 19.56 12.53 18.21
N ARG A 232 18.39 12.64 18.84
CA ARG A 232 18.18 12.32 20.26
C ARG A 232 17.96 10.83 20.52
N THR A 233 17.46 10.09 19.53
CA THR A 233 17.17 8.66 19.63
C THR A 233 18.24 7.83 18.92
N ASN A 234 18.09 7.63 17.61
CA ASN A 234 19.05 6.95 16.76
C ASN A 234 18.88 7.39 15.30
N ARG A 235 19.97 7.88 14.70
CA ARG A 235 19.99 8.38 13.31
C ARG A 235 19.94 7.28 12.25
N PHE A 236 19.99 6.01 12.61
CA PHE A 236 19.84 4.89 11.66
C PHE A 236 18.53 4.10 11.85
N ASP A 237 17.61 4.61 12.69
CA ASP A 237 16.29 4.01 12.80
C ASP A 237 15.49 4.26 11.50
N LYS A 238 15.28 3.17 10.73
CA LYS A 238 14.61 3.23 9.42
C LYS A 238 13.23 3.88 9.54
N THR A 239 13.02 4.89 8.70
CA THR A 239 11.91 5.85 8.78
C THR A 239 11.21 5.97 7.44
N ILE A 240 9.88 5.88 7.42
CA ILE A 240 9.06 6.17 6.23
C ILE A 240 8.23 7.42 6.49
N ILE A 241 8.26 8.38 5.57
CA ILE A 241 7.52 9.64 5.64
C ILE A 241 6.47 9.69 4.54
N PHE A 242 5.20 9.70 4.94
CA PHE A 242 4.04 9.81 4.07
C PHE A 242 3.68 11.28 3.84
N CYS A 243 4.03 11.79 2.67
CA CYS A 243 3.81 13.15 2.20
C CYS A 243 2.53 13.24 1.37
N VAL A 244 2.07 14.46 1.11
CA VAL A 244 0.81 14.76 0.41
C VAL A 244 0.83 14.29 -1.05
N ASP A 245 1.89 14.64 -1.78
CA ASP A 245 2.08 14.33 -3.19
C ASP A 245 3.56 14.06 -3.51
N GLN A 246 3.87 13.74 -4.78
CA GLN A 246 5.23 13.41 -5.20
C GLN A 246 6.19 14.60 -5.06
N ASP A 247 5.70 15.81 -5.31
CA ASP A 247 6.46 17.05 -5.18
C ASP A 247 6.83 17.31 -3.70
N HIS A 248 5.86 17.20 -2.80
CA HIS A 248 6.08 17.31 -1.36
C HIS A 248 7.06 16.25 -0.85
N ALA A 249 7.01 15.01 -1.38
CA ALA A 249 7.99 13.99 -1.03
C ALA A 249 9.43 14.38 -1.43
N ASP A 250 9.62 15.13 -2.52
CA ASP A 250 10.95 15.64 -2.90
C ASP A 250 11.36 16.86 -2.07
N GLU A 251 10.44 17.79 -1.82
CA GLU A 251 10.69 18.93 -0.94
C GLU A 251 11.12 18.47 0.46
N MET A 252 10.43 17.46 1.01
CA MET A 252 10.77 16.85 2.30
C MET A 252 12.16 16.21 2.26
N ARG A 253 12.49 15.48 1.18
CA ARG A 253 13.83 14.88 0.99
C ARG A 253 14.91 15.97 0.94
N ALA A 254 14.66 17.05 0.21
CA ALA A 254 15.60 18.16 0.09
C ALA A 254 15.81 18.87 1.43
N ALA A 255 14.74 19.14 2.18
CA ALA A 255 14.80 19.73 3.50
C ALA A 255 15.60 18.86 4.49
N LEU A 256 15.33 17.54 4.51
CA LEU A 256 16.06 16.60 5.36
C LEU A 256 17.53 16.47 4.96
N THR A 257 17.84 16.46 3.66
CA THR A 257 19.21 16.44 3.13
C THR A 257 20.01 17.64 3.66
N LYS A 258 19.42 18.84 3.60
CA LYS A 258 20.06 20.08 4.10
C LYS A 258 20.34 20.04 5.61
N LEU A 259 19.52 19.34 6.38
CA LEU A 259 19.63 19.23 7.84
C LEU A 259 20.56 18.10 8.31
N ASN A 260 20.97 17.20 7.40
CA ASN A 260 21.82 16.04 7.68
C ASN A 260 23.04 15.98 6.73
N PRO A 261 23.80 17.09 6.54
CA PRO A 261 24.88 17.13 5.54
C PRO A 261 26.01 16.14 5.85
N ASP A 262 26.26 15.89 7.13
CA ASP A 262 27.28 14.98 7.62
C ASP A 262 27.01 13.52 7.21
N LEU A 263 25.76 13.05 7.35
CA LEU A 263 25.38 11.71 6.92
C LEU A 263 25.21 11.61 5.41
N MET A 264 24.72 12.66 4.75
CA MET A 264 24.63 12.68 3.28
C MET A 264 26.00 12.65 2.61
N GLN A 265 27.04 13.21 3.25
CA GLN A 265 28.41 13.13 2.75
C GLN A 265 29.00 11.71 2.84
N GLN A 266 28.69 10.98 3.92
CA GLN A 266 29.17 9.60 4.12
C GLN A 266 28.32 8.58 3.36
N PHE A 267 27.01 8.82 3.30
CA PHE A 267 26.00 7.94 2.73
C PHE A 267 25.12 8.76 1.79
N PRO A 268 25.47 8.85 0.49
CA PRO A 268 24.72 9.64 -0.49
C PRO A 268 23.25 9.25 -0.63
N ASP A 269 22.88 8.05 -0.18
CA ASP A 269 21.53 7.52 -0.22
C ASP A 269 20.86 7.42 1.17
N TYR A 270 21.37 8.13 2.18
CA TYR A 270 20.80 8.15 3.52
C TYR A 270 19.30 8.54 3.50
N ILE A 271 18.91 9.47 2.63
CA ILE A 271 17.52 9.89 2.41
C ILE A 271 17.16 9.71 0.93
N CYS A 272 16.13 8.92 0.63
CA CYS A 272 15.68 8.66 -0.73
C CYS A 272 14.19 8.95 -0.91
N ARG A 273 13.79 9.36 -2.10
CA ARG A 273 12.38 9.47 -2.50
C ARG A 273 11.97 8.16 -3.18
N VAL A 274 10.78 7.65 -2.84
CA VAL A 274 10.19 6.48 -3.50
C VAL A 274 8.74 6.80 -3.85
N THR A 275 8.56 7.28 -5.08
CA THR A 275 7.27 7.57 -5.68
C THR A 275 7.18 6.90 -7.04
N SER A 276 6.09 7.14 -7.79
CA SER A 276 5.90 6.53 -9.11
C SER A 276 6.94 7.06 -10.11
N ASP A 277 7.33 8.33 -9.97
CA ASP A 277 8.23 9.02 -10.89
C ASP A 277 9.66 8.47 -10.87
N GLU A 278 10.13 7.89 -9.75
CA GLU A 278 11.47 7.29 -9.67
C GLU A 278 11.62 5.97 -10.44
N GLY A 279 10.50 5.33 -10.82
CA GLY A 279 10.51 4.08 -11.56
C GLY A 279 11.42 3.02 -10.92
N GLN A 280 12.41 2.54 -11.69
CA GLN A 280 13.34 1.49 -11.24
C GLN A 280 14.29 1.94 -10.12
N ILE A 281 14.71 3.21 -10.12
CA ILE A 281 15.64 3.74 -9.10
C ILE A 281 14.97 3.70 -7.73
N GLY A 282 13.72 4.16 -7.65
CA GLY A 282 12.92 4.14 -6.43
C GLY A 282 12.68 2.72 -5.90
N ARG A 283 12.44 1.76 -6.81
CA ARG A 283 12.35 0.34 -6.45
C ARG A 283 13.67 -0.21 -5.89
N GLY A 284 14.81 0.20 -6.44
CA GLY A 284 16.12 -0.17 -5.92
C GLY A 284 16.37 0.37 -4.50
N HIS A 285 15.98 1.62 -4.24
CA HIS A 285 16.04 2.20 -2.89
C HIS A 285 15.12 1.47 -1.91
N LEU A 286 13.89 1.16 -2.32
CA LEU A 286 12.94 0.41 -1.51
C LEU A 286 13.48 -0.99 -1.19
N SER A 287 13.99 -1.72 -2.18
CA SER A 287 14.55 -3.06 -1.99
C SER A 287 15.67 -3.05 -0.96
N ARG A 288 16.59 -2.07 -1.05
CA ARG A 288 17.67 -1.92 -0.07
C ARG A 288 17.13 -1.49 1.29
N PHE A 289 16.14 -0.62 1.36
CA PHE A 289 15.51 -0.25 2.63
C PHE A 289 14.86 -1.46 3.34
N GLN A 290 14.28 -2.41 2.59
CA GLN A 290 13.65 -3.61 3.15
C GLN A 290 14.65 -4.67 3.63
N ASP A 291 15.87 -4.65 3.11
CA ASP A 291 16.92 -5.60 3.48
C ASP A 291 17.33 -5.43 4.96
N LEU A 292 17.57 -6.56 5.62
CA LEU A 292 17.95 -6.63 7.03
C LEU A 292 19.43 -6.26 7.24
N GLU A 293 20.28 -6.52 6.24
CA GLU A 293 21.73 -6.33 6.34
C GLU A 293 22.17 -4.92 5.94
N THR A 294 21.29 -4.15 5.29
CA THR A 294 21.57 -2.79 4.84
C THR A 294 21.26 -1.75 5.91
N THR A 295 22.18 -0.80 6.06
CA THR A 295 22.01 0.35 6.94
C THR A 295 21.36 1.55 6.24
N THR A 296 21.50 1.67 4.91
CA THR A 296 20.89 2.74 4.10
C THR A 296 20.13 2.19 2.88
N PRO A 297 19.10 2.89 2.38
CA PRO A 297 18.54 4.16 2.88
C PRO A 297 17.95 4.07 4.29
N VAL A 298 18.05 5.14 5.07
CA VAL A 298 17.45 5.22 6.41
C VAL A 298 16.09 5.92 6.36
N ILE A 299 15.96 6.96 5.54
CA ILE A 299 14.71 7.70 5.43
C ILE A 299 14.18 7.57 4.01
N LEU A 300 12.95 7.06 3.89
CA LEU A 300 12.20 7.10 2.63
C LEU A 300 11.10 8.17 2.70
N THR A 301 11.08 9.08 1.74
CA THR A 301 9.92 9.95 1.50
C THR A 301 9.04 9.36 0.40
N THR A 302 7.74 9.36 0.61
CA THR A 302 6.76 8.83 -0.36
C THR A 302 5.47 9.62 -0.31
N SER A 303 4.61 9.44 -1.29
CA SER A 303 3.21 9.86 -1.24
C SER A 303 2.31 8.66 -0.93
N LYS A 304 1.64 8.11 -1.95
CA LYS A 304 0.71 6.98 -1.81
C LYS A 304 1.32 5.62 -2.13
N LEU A 305 2.50 5.57 -2.75
CA LEU A 305 3.07 4.33 -3.29
C LEU A 305 3.30 3.29 -2.18
N LEU A 306 3.88 3.71 -1.05
CA LEU A 306 4.27 2.81 0.04
C LEU A 306 3.15 2.54 1.07
N THR A 307 1.93 3.00 0.82
CA THR A 307 0.78 2.74 1.72
C THR A 307 0.45 1.23 1.78
N THR A 308 0.67 0.52 0.68
CA THR A 308 0.41 -0.92 0.52
C THR A 308 1.61 -1.63 -0.09
N GLY A 309 1.86 -2.87 0.31
CA GLY A 309 2.84 -3.75 -0.37
C GLY A 309 4.31 -3.49 -0.03
N VAL A 310 4.60 -2.71 1.00
CA VAL A 310 5.96 -2.61 1.56
C VAL A 310 6.07 -3.50 2.79
N ASP A 311 7.10 -4.33 2.79
CA ASP A 311 7.45 -5.21 3.89
C ASP A 311 8.86 -4.87 4.37
N ALA A 312 8.94 -4.02 5.40
CA ALA A 312 10.20 -3.56 5.97
C ALA A 312 10.17 -3.81 7.49
N PRO A 313 10.54 -5.01 7.95
CA PRO A 313 10.46 -5.38 9.37
C PRO A 313 11.35 -4.50 10.27
N THR A 314 12.40 -3.91 9.70
CA THR A 314 13.32 -3.01 10.40
C THR A 314 12.82 -1.55 10.47
N CYS A 315 11.65 -1.23 9.90
CA CYS A 315 11.06 0.10 9.99
C CYS A 315 10.60 0.40 11.42
N LYS A 316 11.19 1.44 12.02
CA LYS A 316 10.93 1.85 13.42
C LYS A 316 10.09 3.10 13.53
N ASN A 317 10.16 3.99 12.53
CA ASN A 317 9.45 5.26 12.54
C ASN A 317 8.52 5.38 11.33
N VAL A 318 7.25 5.65 11.59
CA VAL A 318 6.26 5.99 10.56
C VAL A 318 5.80 7.42 10.78
N VAL A 319 6.12 8.31 9.83
CA VAL A 319 5.83 9.75 9.91
C VAL A 319 4.71 10.09 8.94
N ILE A 320 3.69 10.79 9.44
CA ILE A 320 2.52 11.19 8.67
C ILE A 320 2.58 12.71 8.48
N ALA A 321 2.95 13.15 7.28
CA ALA A 321 3.05 14.56 6.89
C ALA A 321 1.92 14.96 5.92
N GLN A 322 0.80 14.25 5.95
CA GLN A 322 -0.37 14.49 5.11
C GLN A 322 -1.67 14.40 5.91
N VAL A 323 -2.76 14.90 5.33
CA VAL A 323 -4.11 14.66 5.86
C VAL A 323 -4.51 13.23 5.49
N ILE A 324 -4.98 12.47 6.47
CA ILE A 324 -5.50 11.12 6.23
C ILE A 324 -7.02 11.19 6.19
N ASN A 325 -7.56 10.88 5.02
CA ASN A 325 -8.99 11.03 4.74
C ASN A 325 -9.81 9.78 5.08
N SER A 326 -9.17 8.65 5.37
CA SER A 326 -9.86 7.41 5.77
C SER A 326 -9.11 6.64 6.86
N MET A 327 -9.86 5.96 7.73
CA MET A 327 -9.22 5.07 8.70
C MET A 327 -8.56 3.86 8.02
N SER A 328 -9.09 3.45 6.86
CA SER A 328 -8.51 2.38 6.07
C SER A 328 -7.07 2.70 5.66
N GLU A 329 -6.83 3.91 5.16
CA GLU A 329 -5.49 4.43 4.86
C GLU A 329 -4.62 4.56 6.11
N PHE A 330 -5.17 5.11 7.20
CA PHE A 330 -4.44 5.21 8.48
C PHE A 330 -3.90 3.86 8.94
N LYS A 331 -4.76 2.82 8.95
CA LYS A 331 -4.38 1.46 9.36
C LYS A 331 -3.33 0.82 8.46
N GLN A 332 -3.36 1.13 7.16
CA GLN A 332 -2.37 0.63 6.21
C GLN A 332 -1.00 1.30 6.41
N ILE A 333 -0.98 2.59 6.72
CA ILE A 333 0.23 3.36 7.03
C ILE A 333 0.88 2.87 8.33
N ILE A 334 0.12 2.81 9.43
CA ILE A 334 0.68 2.36 10.72
C ILE A 334 1.16 0.91 10.65
N GLY A 335 0.49 0.06 9.87
CA GLY A 335 0.85 -1.34 9.69
C GLY A 335 2.23 -1.57 9.04
N ARG A 336 2.89 -0.52 8.54
CA ARG A 336 4.27 -0.60 8.03
C ARG A 336 5.31 -0.68 9.16
N GLY A 337 5.00 -0.18 10.35
CA GLY A 337 5.89 -0.19 11.51
C GLY A 337 5.53 -1.23 12.58
N THR A 338 4.52 -2.06 12.37
CA THR A 338 4.06 -3.07 13.35
C THR A 338 4.61 -4.46 13.08
N ARG A 339 5.60 -4.59 12.19
CA ARG A 339 6.28 -5.86 11.89
C ARG A 339 7.27 -6.18 13.01
N VAL A 340 7.44 -7.47 13.30
CA VAL A 340 8.44 -8.01 14.25
C VAL A 340 9.54 -8.71 13.47
#